data_AF-A0A9W6V9U6-F1
#
_entry.id   AF-A0A9W6V9U6-F1
#
_cell.length_a   1.000
_cell.length_b   1.000
_cell.length_c   1.000
_cell.angle_alpha   90.00
_cell.angle_beta   90.00
_cell.angle_gamma   90.00
#
_symmetry.space_group_name_H-M   'P 1'
#
loop_
_entity.id
_entity.type
_entity.pdbx_description
1 polymer ?
#
loop_
_entity_poly.entity_id
_entity_poly.type
_entity_poly.pdbx_seq_one_letter_code
_entity_poly.pdbx_strand_id
1 'polypeptide(L)'
;MTVVGEPGVGKSTLVSRVLGQNALSGVELAEAPWQPGGAPLAAVTDTDGVLLAVPATGVWGAGHSRLLEDAVAAHVTSIGVVVTMLDRLGAAERGRVLTYISARVGRITVLSGPGAGPEDPATAAVRAFLVDSAPPPGRAELRARRIAARLADQCTAMATSAGETIADARRVHSGQSIDQRSTRARAWELLRVQLSDRQLALIGRIGEHLRTDRAAVLKRLTADLSRVGEDRAWWHTHLPNRLRAELMDQAMRAEHHILTGIATDADWLAGQLADRTPWRPSNTLLLRVDPPPTPGTLATVTTPTEEITVPLPDPARGLPRAVEGTTAILVNQIWRLLASAYEPLFTHLAERQSRWEAEQAATPDQPTTDWHTLAKSATALAGTINAALRAPF
;
A
#
# COMPACT_ATOMS: atom_id res chain seq x y z
N MET A 1 -16.53 -14.22 -3.22
CA MET A 1 -16.28 -13.57 -4.53
C MET A 1 -17.53 -12.81 -4.88
N THR A 2 -17.40 -11.58 -5.38
CA THR A 2 -18.57 -10.78 -5.77
C THR A 2 -18.57 -10.51 -7.26
N VAL A 3 -19.75 -10.65 -7.86
CA VAL A 3 -19.99 -10.33 -9.26
C VAL A 3 -20.62 -8.94 -9.35
N VAL A 4 -19.95 -8.02 -10.04
CA VAL A 4 -20.37 -6.63 -10.22
C VAL A 4 -20.42 -6.31 -11.72
N GLY A 5 -21.33 -5.44 -12.13
CA GLY A 5 -21.49 -5.02 -13.52
C GLY A 5 -22.81 -4.31 -13.74
N GLU A 6 -22.99 -3.71 -14.90
CA GLU A 6 -24.18 -2.87 -15.17
C GLU A 6 -25.51 -3.66 -15.09
N PRO A 7 -26.66 -3.00 -14.90
CA PRO A 7 -27.95 -3.63 -15.10
C PRO A 7 -28.02 -4.31 -16.48
N GLY A 8 -28.55 -5.53 -16.53
CA GLY A 8 -28.75 -6.25 -17.78
C GLY A 8 -27.51 -6.92 -18.38
N VAL A 9 -26.30 -6.81 -17.79
CA VAL A 9 -25.08 -7.46 -18.33
C VAL A 9 -25.02 -8.99 -18.13
N GLY A 10 -26.09 -9.59 -17.59
CA GLY A 10 -26.19 -11.04 -17.40
C GLY A 10 -25.50 -11.57 -16.14
N LYS A 11 -25.36 -10.77 -15.06
CA LYS A 11 -24.77 -11.20 -13.78
C LYS A 11 -25.42 -12.46 -13.22
N SER A 12 -26.74 -12.49 -13.14
CA SER A 12 -27.47 -13.63 -12.58
C SER A 12 -27.39 -14.87 -13.46
N THR A 13 -27.27 -14.68 -14.78
CA THR A 13 -26.99 -15.77 -15.71
C THR A 13 -25.57 -16.29 -15.56
N LEU A 14 -24.59 -15.41 -15.35
CA LEU A 14 -23.21 -15.79 -15.06
C LEU A 14 -23.13 -16.59 -13.77
N VAL A 15 -23.72 -16.10 -12.68
CA VAL A 15 -23.72 -16.79 -11.38
C VAL A 15 -24.41 -18.14 -11.47
N SER A 16 -25.61 -18.21 -12.07
CA SER A 16 -26.34 -19.47 -12.19
C SER A 16 -25.63 -20.51 -13.06
N ARG A 17 -25.00 -20.08 -14.17
CA ARG A 17 -24.24 -20.99 -15.05
C ARG A 17 -22.93 -21.46 -14.42
N VAL A 18 -22.23 -20.58 -13.71
CA VAL A 18 -20.96 -20.93 -13.05
C VAL A 18 -21.20 -21.83 -11.84
N LEU A 19 -22.23 -21.56 -11.04
CA LEU A 19 -22.61 -22.42 -9.91
C LEU A 19 -23.24 -23.74 -10.38
N GLY A 20 -24.04 -23.73 -11.44
CA GLY A 20 -24.69 -24.92 -11.98
C GLY A 20 -25.42 -25.75 -10.91
N GLN A 21 -25.41 -27.07 -11.04
CA GLN A 21 -25.91 -28.01 -10.02
C GLN A 21 -24.85 -28.37 -8.96
N ASN A 22 -23.58 -28.02 -9.18
CA ASN A 22 -22.45 -28.43 -8.34
C ASN A 22 -21.80 -27.19 -7.71
N ALA A 23 -22.20 -26.85 -6.50
CA ALA A 23 -21.58 -25.74 -5.76
C ALA A 23 -20.05 -25.88 -5.70
N LEU A 24 -19.32 -24.78 -5.93
CA LEU A 24 -17.88 -24.76 -5.76
C LEU A 24 -17.55 -24.83 -4.27
N SER A 25 -16.82 -25.87 -3.84
CA SER A 25 -16.47 -26.06 -2.43
C SER A 25 -15.69 -24.85 -1.90
N GLY A 26 -16.24 -24.21 -0.86
CA GLY A 26 -15.62 -23.08 -0.19
C GLY A 26 -15.55 -21.77 -1.00
N VAL A 27 -16.31 -21.63 -2.09
CA VAL A 27 -16.43 -20.35 -2.82
C VAL A 27 -17.88 -19.90 -2.80
N GLU A 28 -18.13 -18.77 -2.13
CA GLU A 28 -19.42 -18.09 -2.17
C GLU A 28 -19.38 -17.02 -3.27
N LEU A 29 -20.38 -17.04 -4.16
CA LEU A 29 -20.60 -16.03 -5.20
C LEU A 29 -21.81 -15.20 -4.82
N ALA A 30 -21.59 -13.91 -4.58
CA ALA A 30 -22.65 -12.95 -4.31
C ALA A 30 -22.77 -11.97 -5.49
N GLU A 31 -24.00 -11.64 -5.89
CA GLU A 31 -24.24 -10.54 -6.82
C GLU A 31 -24.28 -9.22 -6.03
N ALA A 32 -23.64 -8.19 -6.58
CA ALA A 32 -23.74 -6.85 -6.03
C ALA A 32 -24.35 -5.88 -7.05
N PRO A 33 -25.13 -4.88 -6.57
CA PRO A 33 -25.61 -3.81 -7.42
C PRO A 33 -24.44 -2.97 -7.93
N TRP A 34 -24.60 -2.36 -9.11
CA TRP A 34 -23.65 -1.40 -9.66
C TRP A 34 -24.22 0.01 -9.58
N GLN A 35 -23.46 0.94 -9.00
CA GLN A 35 -23.79 2.36 -8.96
C GLN A 35 -22.62 3.16 -9.53
N PRO A 36 -22.68 3.61 -10.80
CA PRO A 36 -21.62 4.41 -11.38
C PRO A 36 -21.49 5.76 -10.65
N GLY A 37 -20.27 6.08 -10.19
CA GLY A 37 -19.96 7.36 -9.53
C GLY A 37 -20.22 7.43 -8.02
N GLY A 38 -20.70 6.33 -7.39
CA GLY A 38 -20.86 6.22 -5.95
C GLY A 38 -19.54 5.95 -5.20
N ALA A 39 -19.62 5.86 -3.87
CA ALA A 39 -18.53 5.34 -3.04
C ALA A 39 -18.23 3.86 -3.42
N PRO A 40 -16.99 3.37 -3.19
CA PRO A 40 -16.66 1.96 -3.42
C PRO A 40 -17.71 1.08 -2.72
N LEU A 41 -18.37 0.20 -3.48
CA LEU A 41 -19.43 -0.65 -2.93
C LEU A 41 -18.85 -1.49 -1.79
N ALA A 42 -19.55 -1.56 -0.64
CA ALA A 42 -19.20 -2.47 0.46
C ALA A 42 -19.00 -3.92 -0.02
N ALA A 43 -19.71 -4.30 -1.10
CA ALA A 43 -19.59 -5.60 -1.74
C ALA A 43 -18.26 -5.83 -2.50
N VAL A 44 -17.51 -4.77 -2.84
CA VAL A 44 -16.14 -4.84 -3.37
C VAL A 44 -15.14 -4.89 -2.22
N THR A 45 -15.39 -4.15 -1.14
CA THR A 45 -14.49 -4.12 0.00
C THR A 45 -14.52 -5.42 0.80
N ASP A 46 -15.66 -6.06 1.01
CA ASP A 46 -15.71 -7.16 1.99
C ASP A 46 -15.42 -8.53 1.39
N THR A 47 -14.80 -8.57 0.21
CA THR A 47 -14.74 -9.78 -0.60
C THR A 47 -13.33 -10.14 -1.01
N ASP A 48 -13.07 -11.44 -1.05
CA ASP A 48 -11.75 -11.99 -1.35
C ASP A 48 -11.42 -11.93 -2.86
N GLY A 49 -12.38 -11.51 -3.68
CA GLY A 49 -12.19 -11.33 -5.11
C GLY A 49 -13.44 -10.78 -5.80
N VAL A 50 -13.22 -10.17 -6.96
CA VAL A 50 -14.25 -9.48 -7.75
C VAL A 50 -14.23 -9.99 -9.19
N LEU A 51 -15.41 -10.34 -9.70
CA LEU A 51 -15.66 -10.59 -11.11
C LEU A 51 -16.45 -9.42 -11.69
N LEU A 52 -15.83 -8.69 -12.62
CA LEU A 52 -16.46 -7.60 -13.33
C LEU A 52 -17.12 -8.11 -14.62
N ALA A 53 -18.45 -8.17 -14.65
CA ALA A 53 -19.21 -8.57 -15.83
C ALA A 53 -19.38 -7.38 -16.78
N VAL A 54 -18.90 -7.53 -18.02
CA VAL A 54 -18.95 -6.50 -19.07
C VAL A 54 -19.60 -7.08 -20.33
N PRO A 55 -20.63 -6.46 -20.92
CA PRO A 55 -21.26 -6.99 -22.12
C PRO A 55 -20.35 -6.79 -23.33
N ALA A 56 -20.26 -7.80 -24.20
CA ALA A 56 -19.42 -7.76 -25.41
C ALA A 56 -19.83 -6.67 -26.40
N THR A 57 -21.10 -6.23 -26.34
CA THR A 57 -21.65 -5.14 -27.15
C THR A 57 -21.49 -3.76 -26.50
N GLY A 58 -20.98 -3.70 -25.26
CA GLY A 58 -20.76 -2.45 -24.53
C GLY A 58 -19.39 -1.84 -24.84
N VAL A 59 -19.29 -0.52 -24.69
CA VAL A 59 -18.00 0.18 -24.74
C VAL A 59 -17.38 0.16 -23.35
N TRP A 60 -16.08 -0.15 -23.26
CA TRP A 60 -15.33 0.03 -22.03
C TRP A 60 -15.28 1.52 -21.63
N GLY A 61 -16.16 1.90 -20.71
CA GLY A 61 -16.34 3.28 -20.25
C GLY A 61 -15.61 3.63 -18.95
N ALA A 62 -15.79 4.89 -18.53
CA ALA A 62 -15.24 5.41 -17.28
C ALA A 62 -15.75 4.66 -16.04
N GLY A 63 -17.02 4.21 -16.05
CA GLY A 63 -17.59 3.44 -14.93
C GLY A 63 -16.91 2.09 -14.68
N HIS A 64 -16.55 1.37 -15.75
CA HIS A 64 -15.80 0.11 -15.66
C HIS A 64 -14.37 0.34 -15.17
N SER A 65 -13.71 1.39 -15.67
CA SER A 65 -12.35 1.76 -15.27
C SER A 65 -12.30 2.13 -13.78
N ARG A 66 -13.25 2.96 -13.33
CA ARG A 66 -13.36 3.36 -11.93
C ARG A 66 -13.64 2.18 -10.99
N LEU A 67 -14.55 1.29 -11.36
CA LEU A 67 -14.85 0.12 -10.53
C LEU A 67 -13.65 -0.82 -10.41
N LEU A 68 -12.84 -0.90 -11.47
CA LEU A 68 -11.58 -1.63 -11.45
C LEU A 68 -10.55 -0.96 -10.53
N GLU A 69 -10.42 0.37 -10.62
CA GLU A 69 -9.58 1.16 -9.73
C GLU A 69 -10.02 1.02 -8.26
N ASP A 70 -11.33 1.05 -7.98
CA ASP A 70 -11.90 0.86 -6.65
C ASP A 70 -11.57 -0.54 -6.09
N ALA A 71 -11.64 -1.58 -6.91
CA ALA A 71 -11.27 -2.94 -6.50
C ALA A 71 -9.76 -3.06 -6.21
N VAL A 72 -8.92 -2.41 -7.01
CA VAL A 72 -7.47 -2.34 -6.78
C VAL A 72 -7.14 -1.55 -5.51
N ALA A 73 -7.78 -0.38 -5.32
CA ALA A 73 -7.61 0.46 -4.14
C ALA A 73 -8.12 -0.24 -2.87
N ALA A 74 -9.14 -1.08 -2.97
CA ALA A 74 -9.62 -1.92 -1.87
C ALA A 74 -8.70 -3.11 -1.54
N HIS A 75 -7.55 -3.22 -2.23
CA HIS A 75 -6.56 -4.30 -2.14
C HIS A 75 -7.16 -5.68 -2.40
N VAL A 76 -8.09 -5.77 -3.36
CA VAL A 76 -8.66 -7.05 -3.80
C VAL A 76 -7.61 -7.81 -4.60
N THR A 77 -7.22 -8.99 -4.10
CA THR A 77 -6.11 -9.77 -4.66
C THR A 77 -6.48 -10.53 -5.94
N SER A 78 -7.76 -10.81 -6.13
CA SER A 78 -8.26 -11.63 -7.22
C SER A 78 -9.32 -10.87 -7.99
N ILE A 79 -8.93 -10.25 -9.09
CA ILE A 79 -9.81 -9.47 -9.96
C ILE A 79 -9.86 -10.13 -11.34
N GLY A 80 -11.05 -10.39 -11.85
CA GLY A 80 -11.27 -10.91 -13.19
C GLY A 80 -12.33 -10.11 -13.93
N VAL A 81 -12.17 -9.94 -15.23
CA VAL A 81 -13.17 -9.32 -16.11
C VAL A 81 -13.82 -10.41 -16.96
N VAL A 82 -15.12 -10.57 -16.86
CA VAL A 82 -15.89 -11.57 -17.61
C VAL A 82 -16.68 -10.87 -18.71
N VAL A 83 -16.36 -11.16 -19.96
CA VAL A 83 -17.02 -10.56 -21.13
C VAL A 83 -18.25 -11.38 -21.50
N THR A 84 -19.43 -10.90 -21.15
CA THR A 84 -20.72 -11.60 -21.36
C THR A 84 -21.31 -11.29 -22.74
N MET A 85 -22.35 -12.02 -23.15
CA MET A 85 -23.07 -11.81 -24.42
C MET A 85 -22.22 -11.94 -25.69
N LEU A 86 -21.11 -12.69 -25.64
CA LEU A 86 -20.26 -12.96 -26.81
C LEU A 86 -20.98 -13.77 -27.90
N ASP A 87 -22.05 -14.47 -27.56
CA ASP A 87 -22.93 -15.22 -28.47
C ASP A 87 -23.59 -14.31 -29.52
N ARG A 88 -23.76 -13.02 -29.21
CA ARG A 88 -24.30 -12.01 -30.14
C ARG A 88 -23.31 -11.58 -31.23
N LEU A 89 -22.05 -11.95 -31.11
CA LEU A 89 -20.98 -11.56 -32.03
C LEU A 89 -20.52 -12.74 -32.88
N GLY A 90 -20.08 -12.44 -34.10
CA GLY A 90 -19.43 -13.42 -34.97
C GLY A 90 -18.07 -13.89 -34.41
N ALA A 91 -17.58 -15.05 -34.85
CA ALA A 91 -16.34 -15.63 -34.33
C ALA A 91 -15.12 -14.70 -34.44
N ALA A 92 -15.00 -13.95 -35.55
CA ALA A 92 -13.92 -12.99 -35.76
C ALA A 92 -14.02 -11.75 -34.85
N GLU A 93 -15.24 -11.34 -34.49
CA GLU A 93 -15.49 -10.17 -33.64
C GLU A 93 -15.22 -10.48 -32.16
N ARG A 94 -15.54 -11.70 -31.71
CA ARG A 94 -15.27 -12.15 -30.33
C ARG A 94 -13.81 -11.98 -29.95
N GLY A 95 -12.89 -12.43 -30.81
CA GLY A 95 -11.45 -12.28 -30.57
C GLY A 95 -11.01 -10.81 -30.50
N ARG A 96 -11.58 -9.94 -31.34
CA ARG A 96 -11.27 -8.50 -31.33
C ARG A 96 -11.74 -7.83 -30.04
N VAL A 97 -12.96 -8.13 -29.58
CA VAL A 97 -13.51 -7.55 -28.34
C VAL A 97 -12.69 -8.00 -27.12
N LEU A 98 -12.36 -9.29 -27.02
CA LEU A 98 -11.52 -9.81 -25.93
C LEU A 98 -10.14 -9.16 -25.93
N THR A 99 -9.51 -9.01 -27.10
CA THR A 99 -8.21 -8.34 -27.25
C THR A 99 -8.29 -6.87 -26.86
N TYR A 100 -9.34 -6.16 -27.30
CA TYR A 100 -9.58 -4.76 -26.97
C TYR A 100 -9.73 -4.56 -25.46
N ILE A 101 -10.55 -5.38 -24.80
CA ILE A 101 -10.76 -5.30 -23.35
C ILE A 101 -9.47 -5.66 -22.61
N SER A 102 -8.76 -6.71 -23.02
CA SER A 102 -7.48 -7.10 -22.43
C SER A 102 -6.43 -5.98 -22.49
N ALA A 103 -6.32 -5.29 -23.62
CA ALA A 103 -5.43 -4.15 -23.75
C ALA A 103 -5.78 -3.00 -22.79
N ARG A 104 -7.07 -2.84 -22.44
CA ARG A 104 -7.55 -1.75 -21.59
C ARG A 104 -7.43 -2.03 -20.09
N VAL A 105 -7.60 -3.29 -19.69
CA VAL A 105 -7.51 -3.71 -18.28
C VAL A 105 -6.09 -4.09 -17.86
N GLY A 106 -5.16 -4.21 -18.81
CA GLY A 106 -3.75 -4.46 -18.53
C GLY A 106 -3.51 -5.87 -17.99
N ARG A 107 -3.06 -5.97 -16.73
CA ARG A 107 -2.63 -7.25 -16.12
C ARG A 107 -3.76 -8.09 -15.53
N ILE A 108 -5.00 -7.61 -15.60
CA ILE A 108 -6.16 -8.31 -15.07
C ILE A 108 -6.64 -9.38 -16.05
N THR A 109 -6.97 -10.56 -15.51
CA THR A 109 -7.43 -11.69 -16.29
C THR A 109 -8.77 -11.37 -16.96
N VAL A 110 -8.81 -11.48 -18.29
CA VAL A 110 -10.04 -11.36 -19.07
C VAL A 110 -10.52 -12.75 -19.46
N LEU A 111 -11.78 -13.04 -19.17
CA LEU A 111 -12.44 -14.32 -19.39
C LEU A 111 -13.64 -14.14 -20.30
N SER A 112 -13.88 -15.14 -21.15
CA SER A 112 -15.15 -15.23 -21.88
C SER A 112 -16.27 -15.60 -20.92
N GLY A 113 -17.43 -14.97 -21.06
CA GLY A 113 -18.64 -15.34 -20.33
C GLY A 113 -19.20 -16.68 -20.79
N PRO A 114 -19.86 -17.45 -19.90
CA PRO A 114 -20.43 -18.74 -20.24
C PRO A 114 -21.58 -18.58 -21.23
N GLY A 115 -21.54 -19.29 -22.34
CA GLY A 115 -22.59 -19.41 -23.34
C GLY A 115 -23.74 -20.31 -22.88
N ALA A 116 -24.63 -20.65 -23.82
CA ALA A 116 -25.90 -21.34 -23.50
C ALA A 116 -25.73 -22.83 -23.15
N GLY A 117 -24.61 -23.45 -23.52
CA GLY A 117 -24.36 -24.88 -23.32
C GLY A 117 -23.88 -25.22 -21.90
N PRO A 118 -24.31 -26.36 -21.33
CA PRO A 118 -23.86 -26.81 -20.01
C PRO A 118 -22.37 -27.20 -19.96
N GLU A 119 -21.77 -27.56 -21.09
CA GLU A 119 -20.34 -27.91 -21.22
C GLU A 119 -19.52 -26.82 -21.94
N ASP A 120 -19.88 -25.55 -21.74
CA ASP A 120 -19.13 -24.47 -22.36
C ASP A 120 -17.70 -24.34 -21.75
N PRO A 121 -16.62 -24.36 -22.56
CA PRO A 121 -15.26 -24.14 -22.07
C PRO A 121 -15.09 -22.80 -21.33
N ALA A 122 -15.89 -21.78 -21.64
CA ALA A 122 -15.92 -20.52 -20.91
C ALA A 122 -16.39 -20.70 -19.45
N THR A 123 -17.36 -21.59 -19.21
CA THR A 123 -17.81 -21.95 -17.85
C THR A 123 -16.67 -22.60 -17.08
N ALA A 124 -15.94 -23.54 -17.71
CA ALA A 124 -14.79 -24.19 -17.10
C ALA A 124 -13.67 -23.20 -16.78
N ALA A 125 -13.39 -22.24 -17.66
CA ALA A 125 -12.37 -21.21 -17.45
C ALA A 125 -12.73 -20.27 -16.28
N VAL A 126 -13.99 -19.83 -16.17
CA VAL A 126 -14.44 -19.01 -15.03
C VAL A 126 -14.38 -19.80 -13.72
N ARG A 127 -14.75 -21.09 -13.72
CA ARG A 127 -14.61 -21.97 -12.56
C ARG A 127 -13.15 -22.15 -12.14
N ALA A 128 -12.25 -22.41 -13.10
CA ALA A 128 -10.82 -22.54 -12.84
C ALA A 128 -10.27 -21.26 -12.22
N PHE A 129 -10.59 -20.09 -12.80
CA PHE A 129 -10.22 -18.80 -12.24
C PHE A 129 -10.72 -18.64 -10.80
N LEU A 130 -11.97 -19.00 -10.49
CA LEU A 130 -12.51 -18.89 -9.14
C LEU A 130 -11.81 -19.80 -8.13
N VAL A 131 -11.46 -21.02 -8.54
CA VAL A 131 -10.72 -21.97 -7.69
C VAL A 131 -9.28 -21.48 -7.46
N ASP A 132 -8.59 -21.06 -8.51
CA ASP A 132 -7.21 -20.55 -8.47
C ASP A 132 -7.09 -19.21 -7.75
N SER A 133 -8.15 -18.40 -7.81
CA SER A 133 -8.26 -17.12 -7.10
C SER A 133 -8.59 -17.28 -5.62
N ALA A 134 -9.00 -18.47 -5.20
CA ALA A 134 -9.42 -18.77 -3.83
C ALA A 134 -8.79 -20.07 -3.26
N PRO A 135 -7.46 -20.27 -3.33
CA PRO A 135 -6.84 -21.49 -2.83
C PRO A 135 -7.00 -21.56 -1.29
N PRO A 136 -7.62 -22.62 -0.72
CA PRO A 136 -7.95 -22.72 0.69
C PRO A 136 -6.80 -22.40 1.67
N PRO A 137 -5.55 -22.86 1.47
CA PRO A 137 -4.47 -22.57 2.41
C PRO A 137 -3.92 -21.13 2.31
N GLY A 138 -4.22 -20.38 1.24
CA GLY A 138 -3.71 -19.02 1.04
C GLY A 138 -4.67 -17.89 1.46
N ARG A 139 -5.95 -18.20 1.73
CA ARG A 139 -6.98 -17.17 2.00
C ARG A 139 -6.74 -16.40 3.29
N ALA A 140 -6.33 -17.09 4.35
CA ALA A 140 -6.04 -16.46 5.63
C ALA A 140 -4.88 -15.45 5.50
N GLU A 141 -3.84 -15.80 4.75
CA GLU A 141 -2.70 -14.92 4.50
C GLU A 141 -3.08 -13.73 3.61
N LEU A 142 -3.81 -13.96 2.50
CA LEU A 142 -4.28 -12.87 1.63
C LEU A 142 -5.23 -11.92 2.37
N ARG A 143 -6.12 -12.47 3.22
CA ARG A 143 -7.00 -11.68 4.07
C ARG A 143 -6.22 -10.89 5.12
N ALA A 144 -5.20 -11.48 5.75
CA ALA A 144 -4.33 -10.78 6.68
C ALA A 144 -3.57 -9.63 5.99
N ARG A 145 -3.02 -9.86 4.79
CA ARG A 145 -2.38 -8.80 3.98
C ARG A 145 -3.35 -7.67 3.63
N ARG A 146 -4.60 -7.99 3.24
CA ARG A 146 -5.64 -7.00 2.95
C ARG A 146 -6.04 -6.19 4.18
N ILE A 147 -6.26 -6.87 5.31
CA ILE A 147 -6.59 -6.21 6.59
C ILE A 147 -5.44 -5.28 7.00
N ALA A 148 -4.19 -5.72 6.90
CA ALA A 148 -3.03 -4.90 7.21
C ALA A 148 -2.94 -3.66 6.30
N ALA A 149 -3.16 -3.82 4.99
CA ALA A 149 -3.17 -2.70 4.06
C ALA A 149 -4.28 -1.68 4.38
N ARG A 150 -5.49 -2.15 4.67
CA ARG A 150 -6.60 -1.27 5.08
C ARG A 150 -6.35 -0.57 6.41
N LEU A 151 -5.78 -1.27 7.37
CA LEU A 151 -5.41 -0.68 8.66
C LEU A 151 -4.38 0.43 8.44
N ALA A 152 -3.39 0.22 7.57
CA ALA A 152 -2.41 1.23 7.20
C ALA A 152 -3.06 2.45 6.53
N ASP A 153 -3.99 2.23 5.58
CA ASP A 153 -4.73 3.32 4.93
C ASP A 153 -5.57 4.12 5.93
N GLN A 154 -6.25 3.45 6.87
CA GLN A 154 -7.03 4.09 7.94
C GLN A 154 -6.15 4.88 8.91
N CYS A 155 -5.01 4.32 9.35
CA CYS A 155 -4.06 5.04 10.19
C CYS A 155 -3.52 6.30 9.49
N THR A 156 -3.25 6.21 8.18
CA THR A 156 -2.81 7.35 7.37
C THR A 156 -3.89 8.43 7.31
N ALA A 157 -5.15 8.05 7.03
CA ALA A 157 -6.26 9.00 7.01
C ALA A 157 -6.50 9.66 8.38
N MET A 158 -6.43 8.89 9.48
CA MET A 158 -6.53 9.43 10.83
C MET A 158 -5.40 10.41 11.16
N ALA A 159 -4.16 10.10 10.76
CA ALA A 159 -3.03 11.00 10.96
C ALA A 159 -3.23 12.34 10.22
N THR A 160 -3.72 12.29 8.98
CA THR A 160 -4.05 13.49 8.20
C THR A 160 -5.15 14.32 8.86
N SER A 161 -6.28 13.70 9.22
CA SER A 161 -7.40 14.41 9.86
C SER A 161 -7.04 14.97 11.24
N ALA A 162 -6.19 14.28 12.00
CA ALA A 162 -5.66 14.80 13.26
C ALA A 162 -4.77 16.04 13.02
N GLY A 163 -3.90 16.00 12.01
CA GLY A 163 -3.09 17.15 11.60
C GLY A 163 -3.93 18.37 11.23
N GLU A 164 -4.99 18.18 10.44
CA GLU A 164 -5.93 19.23 10.05
C GLU A 164 -6.70 19.80 11.23
N THR A 165 -7.21 18.94 12.13
CA THR A 165 -7.96 19.37 13.31
C THR A 165 -7.08 20.14 14.29
N ILE A 166 -5.82 19.72 14.47
CA ILE A 166 -4.82 20.45 15.27
C ILE A 166 -4.53 21.81 14.63
N ALA A 167 -4.42 21.88 13.30
CA ALA A 167 -4.23 23.14 12.59
C ALA A 167 -5.42 24.09 12.75
N ASP A 168 -6.65 23.59 12.68
CA ASP A 168 -7.89 24.38 12.83
C ASP A 168 -8.13 24.83 14.27
N ALA A 169 -7.92 23.95 15.26
CA ALA A 169 -7.99 24.32 16.67
C ALA A 169 -7.01 25.46 16.99
N ARG A 170 -5.81 25.43 16.39
CA ARG A 170 -4.82 26.51 16.52
C ARG A 170 -5.23 27.80 15.82
N ARG A 171 -6.05 27.78 14.75
CA ARG A 171 -6.56 28.99 14.06
C ARG A 171 -7.58 29.76 14.90
N VAL A 172 -8.46 29.06 15.61
CA VAL A 172 -9.52 29.68 16.42
C VAL A 172 -8.97 30.38 17.68
N HIS A 173 -7.78 30.01 18.15
CA HIS A 173 -7.20 30.50 19.42
C HIS A 173 -6.20 31.66 19.29
N SER A 174 -5.86 32.13 18.08
CA SER A 174 -4.74 33.07 17.87
C SER A 174 -5.17 34.41 17.26
N GLY A 175 -5.71 35.31 18.07
CA GLY A 175 -5.98 36.71 17.71
C GLY A 175 -4.84 37.65 18.08
N GLN A 176 -3.96 37.93 17.12
CA GLN A 176 -3.28 39.23 16.87
C GLN A 176 -2.00 39.70 17.63
N SER A 177 -1.52 39.08 18.71
CA SER A 177 -0.07 39.22 19.11
C SER A 177 0.70 37.88 19.08
N ILE A 178 -0.04 36.79 18.92
CA ILE A 178 0.40 35.40 18.74
C ILE A 178 0.99 35.16 17.33
N ASP A 179 0.92 36.14 16.43
CA ASP A 179 1.07 35.92 14.98
C ASP A 179 2.49 35.46 14.57
N GLN A 180 3.55 35.98 15.18
CA GLN A 180 4.92 35.54 14.85
C GLN A 180 5.29 34.19 15.51
N ARG A 181 4.93 33.99 16.78
CA ARG A 181 5.18 32.73 17.51
C ARG A 181 4.39 31.58 16.90
N SER A 182 3.14 31.84 16.50
CA SER A 182 2.30 30.87 15.77
C SER A 182 2.77 30.64 14.34
N THR A 183 3.23 31.65 13.62
CA THR A 183 3.80 31.46 12.27
C THR A 183 5.04 30.58 12.31
N ARG A 184 5.93 30.77 13.29
CA ARG A 184 7.14 29.97 13.41
C ARG A 184 6.88 28.57 13.97
N ALA A 185 5.95 28.41 14.91
CA ALA A 185 5.48 27.09 15.33
C ALA A 185 4.80 26.31 14.17
N ARG A 186 4.03 27.00 13.31
CA ARG A 186 3.48 26.42 12.07
C ARG A 186 4.59 26.04 11.10
N ALA A 187 5.66 26.82 11.00
CA ALA A 187 6.80 26.48 10.15
C ALA A 187 7.46 25.17 10.62
N TRP A 188 7.67 24.97 11.93
CA TRP A 188 8.20 23.72 12.47
C TRP A 188 7.29 22.51 12.19
N GLU A 189 5.98 22.67 12.39
CA GLU A 189 5.01 21.63 12.08
C GLU A 189 5.01 21.28 10.59
N LEU A 190 5.05 22.30 9.72
CA LEU A 190 5.11 22.14 8.29
C LEU A 190 6.39 21.40 7.87
N LEU A 191 7.54 21.70 8.47
CA LEU A 191 8.79 20.99 8.21
C LEU A 191 8.71 19.52 8.62
N ARG A 192 8.05 19.22 9.75
CA ARG A 192 7.83 17.84 10.18
C ARG A 192 6.94 17.07 9.20
N VAL A 193 5.82 17.66 8.78
CA VAL A 193 4.92 17.07 7.78
C VAL A 193 5.67 16.84 6.46
N GLN A 194 6.39 17.85 5.98
CA GLN A 194 7.18 17.74 4.75
C GLN A 194 8.28 16.68 4.84
N LEU A 195 8.94 16.53 5.98
CA LEU A 195 9.92 15.46 6.19
C LEU A 195 9.27 14.07 6.15
N SER A 196 8.10 13.91 6.77
CA SER A 196 7.30 12.68 6.70
C SER A 196 6.86 12.35 5.26
N ASP A 197 6.39 13.35 4.51
CA ASP A 197 5.99 13.17 3.10
C ASP A 197 7.19 12.71 2.24
N ARG A 198 8.37 13.27 2.49
CA ARG A 198 9.60 12.90 1.79
C ARG A 198 10.07 11.49 2.15
N GLN A 199 9.96 11.10 3.42
CA GLN A 199 10.19 9.73 3.88
C GLN A 199 9.25 8.74 3.15
N LEU A 200 7.94 9.02 3.11
CA LEU A 200 6.95 8.19 2.42
C LEU A 200 7.24 8.12 0.92
N ALA A 201 7.64 9.23 0.29
CA ALA A 201 8.03 9.24 -1.11
C ALA A 201 9.28 8.40 -1.38
N LEU A 202 10.28 8.42 -0.48
CA LEU A 202 11.47 7.56 -0.58
C LEU A 202 11.11 6.08 -0.42
N ILE A 203 10.26 5.74 0.55
CA ILE A 203 9.71 4.40 0.74
C ILE A 203 9.02 3.93 -0.56
N GLY A 204 8.17 4.77 -1.14
CA GLY A 204 7.49 4.46 -2.40
C GLY A 204 8.45 4.19 -3.56
N ARG A 205 9.48 5.03 -3.74
CA ARG A 205 10.51 4.84 -4.78
C ARG A 205 11.29 3.54 -4.60
N ILE A 206 11.74 3.25 -3.37
CA ILE A 206 12.46 2.02 -3.06
C ILE A 206 11.56 0.80 -3.29
N GLY A 207 10.28 0.90 -2.91
CA GLY A 207 9.32 -0.19 -3.10
C GLY A 207 9.07 -0.50 -4.57
N GLU A 208 9.00 0.52 -5.42
CA GLU A 208 8.90 0.34 -6.88
C GLU A 208 10.14 -0.34 -7.46
N HIS A 209 11.34 0.10 -7.06
CA HIS A 209 12.59 -0.53 -7.49
C HIS A 209 12.65 -2.00 -7.08
N LEU A 210 12.36 -2.33 -5.82
CA LEU A 210 12.37 -3.73 -5.34
C LEU A 210 11.33 -4.59 -6.06
N ARG A 211 10.14 -4.06 -6.36
CA ARG A 211 9.11 -4.78 -7.14
C ARG A 211 9.57 -5.03 -8.57
N THR A 212 10.20 -4.04 -9.20
CA THR A 212 10.75 -4.14 -10.56
C THR A 212 11.89 -5.15 -10.62
N ASP A 213 12.85 -5.07 -9.70
CA ASP A 213 13.98 -5.98 -9.59
C ASP A 213 13.50 -7.42 -9.37
N ARG A 214 12.53 -7.63 -8.47
CA ARG A 214 11.93 -8.96 -8.24
C ARG A 214 11.31 -9.55 -9.51
N ALA A 215 10.57 -8.74 -10.26
CA ALA A 215 9.97 -9.20 -11.52
C ALA A 215 11.05 -9.56 -12.56
N ALA A 216 12.13 -8.78 -12.63
CA ALA A 216 13.27 -9.04 -13.50
C ALA A 216 14.03 -10.32 -13.11
N VAL A 217 14.28 -10.53 -11.81
CA VAL A 217 14.89 -11.75 -11.26
C VAL A 217 14.05 -12.97 -11.60
N LEU A 218 12.74 -12.93 -11.34
CA LEU A 218 11.85 -14.04 -11.63
C LEU A 218 11.84 -14.38 -13.13
N LYS A 219 11.84 -13.36 -14.00
CA LYS A 219 11.92 -13.55 -15.45
C LYS A 219 13.22 -14.23 -15.87
N ARG A 220 14.37 -13.77 -15.33
CA ARG A 220 15.69 -14.37 -15.61
C ARG A 220 15.74 -15.83 -15.15
N LEU A 221 15.38 -16.10 -13.90
CA LEU A 221 15.43 -17.45 -13.33
C LEU A 221 14.47 -18.42 -14.03
N THR A 222 13.30 -17.96 -14.46
CA THR A 222 12.37 -18.77 -15.26
C THR A 222 12.99 -19.15 -16.60
N ALA A 223 13.68 -18.21 -17.26
CA ALA A 223 14.37 -18.47 -18.53
C ALA A 223 15.62 -19.36 -18.35
N ASP A 224 16.28 -19.32 -17.19
CA ASP A 224 17.37 -20.23 -16.87
C ASP A 224 16.85 -21.65 -16.63
N LEU A 225 15.79 -21.79 -15.84
CA LEU A 225 15.17 -23.08 -15.54
C LEU A 225 14.72 -23.79 -16.82
N SER A 226 14.12 -23.07 -17.76
CA SER A 226 13.68 -23.66 -19.04
C SER A 226 14.81 -24.15 -19.95
N ARG A 227 16.06 -23.73 -19.70
CA ARG A 227 17.23 -24.14 -20.49
C ARG A 227 17.97 -25.35 -19.91
N VAL A 228 17.94 -25.54 -18.60
CA VAL A 228 18.88 -26.45 -17.90
C VAL A 228 18.46 -27.93 -17.99
N GLY A 229 17.18 -28.23 -18.22
CA GLY A 229 16.68 -29.60 -18.46
C GLY A 229 16.75 -30.56 -17.25
N GLU A 230 17.72 -30.41 -16.36
CA GLU A 230 17.85 -31.11 -15.08
C GLU A 230 17.41 -30.23 -13.90
N ASP A 231 16.12 -30.28 -13.58
CA ASP A 231 15.50 -29.44 -12.55
C ASP A 231 16.16 -29.62 -11.17
N ARG A 232 16.47 -30.86 -10.77
CA ARG A 232 16.91 -31.16 -9.40
C ARG A 232 18.27 -30.54 -9.07
N ALA A 233 19.26 -30.69 -9.94
CA ALA A 233 20.59 -30.10 -9.72
C ALA A 233 20.52 -28.56 -9.73
N TRP A 234 19.66 -27.99 -10.58
CA TRP A 234 19.41 -26.56 -10.63
C TRP A 234 18.84 -26.01 -9.32
N TRP A 235 17.82 -26.65 -8.78
CA TRP A 235 17.18 -26.24 -7.52
C TRP A 235 18.12 -26.27 -6.31
N HIS A 236 18.99 -27.28 -6.21
CA HIS A 236 19.87 -27.44 -5.06
C HIS A 236 21.20 -26.68 -5.16
N THR A 237 21.71 -26.46 -6.37
CA THR A 237 23.07 -25.92 -6.56
C THR A 237 23.07 -24.55 -7.23
N HIS A 238 22.32 -24.39 -8.33
CA HIS A 238 22.38 -23.18 -9.14
C HIS A 238 21.48 -22.06 -8.59
N LEU A 239 20.24 -22.38 -8.26
CA LEU A 239 19.26 -21.40 -7.76
C LEU A 239 19.73 -20.70 -6.47
N PRO A 240 20.23 -21.40 -5.42
CA PRO A 240 20.64 -20.72 -4.20
C PRO A 240 21.79 -19.74 -4.42
N ASN A 241 22.77 -20.10 -5.26
CA ASN A 241 23.88 -19.21 -5.58
C ASN A 241 23.40 -17.97 -6.37
N ARG A 242 22.49 -18.14 -7.33
CA ARG A 242 21.91 -17.02 -8.08
C ARG A 242 21.06 -16.11 -7.18
N LEU A 243 20.15 -16.68 -6.38
CA LEU A 243 19.33 -15.90 -5.46
C LEU A 243 20.18 -15.12 -4.46
N ARG A 244 21.25 -15.71 -3.92
CA ARG A 244 22.16 -15.00 -3.01
C ARG A 244 22.81 -13.80 -3.69
N ALA A 245 23.35 -13.99 -4.90
CA ALA A 245 23.95 -12.90 -5.66
C ALA A 245 22.94 -11.77 -5.94
N GLU A 246 21.70 -12.12 -6.31
CA GLU A 246 20.62 -11.16 -6.53
C GLU A 246 20.22 -10.43 -5.23
N LEU A 247 20.17 -11.13 -4.09
CA LEU A 247 19.88 -10.51 -2.79
C LEU A 247 21.00 -9.54 -2.37
N MET A 248 22.27 -9.91 -2.56
CA MET A 248 23.42 -9.04 -2.30
C MET A 248 23.34 -7.76 -3.14
N ASP A 249 23.08 -7.92 -4.44
CA ASP A 249 23.00 -6.83 -5.39
C ASP A 249 21.79 -5.91 -5.11
N GLN A 250 20.64 -6.47 -4.76
CA GLN A 250 19.46 -5.72 -4.31
C GLN A 250 19.71 -4.98 -2.99
N ALA A 251 20.39 -5.61 -2.03
CA ALA A 251 20.75 -4.99 -0.76
C ALA A 251 21.65 -3.77 -0.98
N MET A 252 22.71 -3.91 -1.77
CA MET A 252 23.63 -2.81 -2.10
C MET A 252 22.92 -1.64 -2.79
N ARG A 253 22.06 -1.92 -3.79
CA ARG A 253 21.27 -0.88 -4.45
C ARG A 253 20.31 -0.19 -3.49
N ALA A 254 19.59 -0.96 -2.68
CA ALA A 254 18.65 -0.41 -1.71
C ALA A 254 19.37 0.48 -0.69
N GLU A 255 20.50 0.02 -0.14
CA GLU A 255 21.33 0.80 0.78
C GLU A 255 21.77 2.13 0.14
N HIS A 256 22.28 2.07 -1.09
CA HIS A 256 22.67 3.27 -1.84
C HIS A 256 21.50 4.25 -2.03
N HIS A 257 20.32 3.76 -2.40
CA HIS A 257 19.12 4.59 -2.54
C HIS A 257 18.66 5.21 -1.22
N ILE A 258 18.72 4.46 -0.12
CA ILE A 258 18.38 4.97 1.21
C ILE A 258 19.36 6.07 1.60
N LEU A 259 20.67 5.81 1.53
CA LEU A 259 21.71 6.77 1.90
C LEU A 259 21.60 8.06 1.08
N THR A 260 21.41 7.93 -0.24
CA THR A 260 21.26 9.09 -1.13
C THR A 260 19.97 9.87 -0.82
N GLY A 261 18.87 9.17 -0.58
CA GLY A 261 17.59 9.79 -0.22
C GLY A 261 17.66 10.56 1.09
N ILE A 262 18.23 9.94 2.13
CA ILE A 262 18.41 10.56 3.45
C ILE A 262 19.38 11.74 3.39
N ALA A 263 20.49 11.63 2.66
CA ALA A 263 21.40 12.75 2.47
C ALA A 263 20.69 13.93 1.78
N THR A 264 19.93 13.66 0.73
CA THR A 264 19.14 14.69 0.03
C THR A 264 18.11 15.35 0.95
N ASP A 265 17.46 14.56 1.81
CA ASP A 265 16.47 15.07 2.77
C ASP A 265 17.11 15.84 3.92
N ALA A 266 18.29 15.42 4.37
CA ALA A 266 19.08 16.14 5.36
C ALA A 266 19.56 17.49 4.82
N ASP A 267 20.06 17.54 3.59
CA ASP A 267 20.49 18.77 2.92
C ASP A 267 19.30 19.71 2.71
N TRP A 268 18.15 19.16 2.30
CA TRP A 268 16.91 19.92 2.21
C TRP A 268 16.52 20.51 3.57
N LEU A 269 16.52 19.70 4.63
CA LEU A 269 16.16 20.14 5.98
C LEU A 269 17.11 21.22 6.47
N ALA A 270 18.43 21.05 6.30
CA ALA A 270 19.44 22.05 6.64
C ALA A 270 19.23 23.36 5.87
N GLY A 271 18.74 23.31 4.63
CA GLY A 271 18.36 24.48 3.85
C GLY A 271 17.11 25.21 4.35
N GLN A 272 16.21 24.51 5.05
CA GLN A 272 15.02 25.12 5.66
C GLN A 272 15.29 25.72 7.04
N LEU A 273 16.29 25.21 7.75
CA LEU A 273 16.64 25.69 9.08
C LEU A 273 17.51 26.96 9.02
N ALA A 274 17.25 27.90 9.93
CA ALA A 274 18.03 29.13 10.05
C ALA A 274 19.49 28.85 10.48
N ASP A 275 19.68 27.81 11.30
CA ASP A 275 20.99 27.29 11.64
C ASP A 275 21.40 26.23 10.59
N ARG A 276 22.41 26.58 9.78
CA ARG A 276 22.96 25.73 8.71
C ARG A 276 23.95 24.68 9.20
N THR A 277 23.99 24.39 10.50
CA THR A 277 24.81 23.30 11.02
C THR A 277 24.42 22.02 10.27
N PRO A 278 25.33 21.40 9.50
CA PRO A 278 24.99 20.25 8.69
C PRO A 278 24.64 19.08 9.61
N TRP A 279 23.47 18.50 9.40
CA TRP A 279 23.14 17.21 10.00
C TRP A 279 24.03 16.15 9.34
N ARG A 280 24.69 15.32 10.15
CA ARG A 280 25.46 14.18 9.66
C ARG A 280 24.76 12.92 10.13
N PRO A 281 24.43 11.98 9.21
CA PRO A 281 23.92 10.69 9.63
C PRO A 281 24.95 10.01 10.53
N SER A 282 24.50 9.53 11.68
CA SER A 282 25.30 8.66 12.55
C SER A 282 25.62 7.38 11.77
N ASN A 283 26.90 7.17 11.44
CA ASN A 283 27.54 5.97 10.89
C ASN A 283 26.66 4.95 10.11
N THR A 284 27.01 4.79 8.82
CA THR A 284 26.80 3.65 7.93
C THR A 284 25.57 2.78 8.21
N LEU A 285 24.51 2.98 7.43
CA LEU A 285 23.49 1.96 7.24
C LEU A 285 24.19 0.74 6.65
N LEU A 286 24.31 -0.35 7.41
CA LEU A 286 24.95 -1.56 6.93
C LEU A 286 23.86 -2.56 6.59
N LEU A 287 23.48 -2.69 5.32
CA LEU A 287 22.58 -3.75 4.86
C LEU A 287 23.43 -4.79 4.14
N ARG A 288 23.93 -5.77 4.90
CA ARG A 288 24.83 -6.79 4.38
C ARG A 288 24.10 -8.10 4.15
N VAL A 289 24.41 -8.75 3.04
CA VAL A 289 23.97 -10.12 2.76
C VAL A 289 25.20 -11.02 2.78
N ASP A 290 25.30 -11.83 3.82
CA ASP A 290 26.43 -12.70 4.10
C ASP A 290 26.22 -14.13 3.58
N PRO A 291 27.31 -14.90 3.38
CA PRO A 291 27.24 -16.32 3.06
C PRO A 291 26.43 -17.09 4.11
N PRO A 292 25.87 -18.25 3.74
CA PRO A 292 25.02 -19.01 4.64
C PRO A 292 25.83 -19.51 5.86
N PRO A 293 25.36 -19.26 7.10
CA PRO A 293 26.05 -19.74 8.30
C PRO A 293 25.95 -21.25 8.47
N THR A 294 24.95 -21.89 7.82
CA THR A 294 24.72 -23.35 7.91
C THR A 294 24.24 -23.94 6.57
N PRO A 295 24.42 -25.26 6.35
CA PRO A 295 24.05 -25.95 5.10
C PRO A 295 22.56 -25.87 4.70
N GLY A 296 21.67 -25.38 5.58
CA GLY A 296 20.23 -25.24 5.34
C GLY A 296 19.76 -23.80 5.07
N THR A 297 20.68 -22.84 5.02
CA THR A 297 20.37 -21.42 4.84
C THR A 297 20.86 -20.92 3.49
N LEU A 298 20.16 -19.93 2.93
CA LEU A 298 20.53 -19.29 1.67
C LEU A 298 21.59 -18.20 1.90
N ALA A 299 21.35 -17.37 2.92
CA ALA A 299 22.14 -16.20 3.28
C ALA A 299 21.77 -15.73 4.69
N THR A 300 22.57 -14.83 5.24
CA THR A 300 22.19 -14.01 6.40
C THR A 300 22.07 -12.56 5.96
N VAL A 301 20.99 -11.88 6.34
CA VAL A 301 20.81 -10.43 6.16
C VAL A 301 21.10 -9.75 7.49
N THR A 302 22.13 -8.92 7.54
CA THR A 302 22.53 -8.16 8.72
C THR A 302 22.20 -6.69 8.52
N THR A 303 21.52 -6.11 9.51
CA THR A 303 21.29 -4.68 9.69
C THR A 303 21.97 -4.19 10.98
N PRO A 304 22.06 -2.88 11.24
CA PRO A 304 22.60 -2.38 12.51
C PRO A 304 21.84 -2.89 13.75
N THR A 305 20.58 -3.29 13.59
CA THR A 305 19.69 -3.67 14.68
C THR A 305 19.46 -5.18 14.80
N GLU A 306 19.69 -5.94 13.72
CA GLU A 306 19.22 -7.32 13.65
C GLU A 306 20.00 -8.15 12.64
N GLU A 307 20.08 -9.45 12.89
CA GLU A 307 20.60 -10.46 11.98
C GLU A 307 19.50 -11.48 11.69
N ILE A 308 19.14 -11.67 10.41
CA ILE A 308 18.09 -12.60 9.99
C ILE A 308 18.62 -13.61 8.99
N THR A 309 18.32 -14.89 9.23
CA THR A 309 18.63 -15.97 8.29
C THR A 309 17.57 -16.09 7.20
N VAL A 310 18.01 -16.23 5.96
CA VAL A 310 17.15 -16.48 4.80
C VAL A 310 17.15 -17.99 4.55
N PRO A 311 15.98 -18.66 4.57
CA PRO A 311 15.91 -20.10 4.34
C PRO A 311 16.21 -20.44 2.87
N LEU A 312 16.66 -21.69 2.63
CA LEU A 312 16.77 -22.20 1.27
C LEU A 312 15.40 -22.24 0.56
N PRO A 313 15.36 -22.01 -0.77
CA PRO A 313 14.14 -22.11 -1.53
C PRO A 313 13.60 -23.54 -1.57
N ASP A 314 12.31 -23.71 -1.29
CA ASP A 314 11.62 -25.01 -1.33
C ASP A 314 11.11 -25.32 -2.75
N PRO A 315 11.64 -26.36 -3.43
CA PRO A 315 11.21 -26.72 -4.78
C PRO A 315 9.72 -27.05 -4.85
N ALA A 316 9.14 -27.59 -3.77
CA ALA A 316 7.72 -27.97 -3.74
C ALA A 316 6.78 -26.76 -3.85
N ARG A 317 7.26 -25.56 -3.50
CA ARG A 317 6.49 -24.30 -3.60
C ARG A 317 6.60 -23.63 -4.97
N GLY A 318 7.53 -24.08 -5.80
CA GLY A 318 7.79 -23.50 -7.12
C GLY A 318 8.59 -22.19 -7.10
N LEU A 319 9.15 -21.84 -8.25
CA LEU A 319 10.09 -20.72 -8.40
C LEU A 319 9.49 -19.35 -8.02
N PRO A 320 8.24 -19.01 -8.40
CA PRO A 320 7.66 -17.72 -8.03
C PRO A 320 7.59 -17.53 -6.50
N ARG A 321 7.20 -18.56 -5.75
CA ARG A 321 7.11 -18.51 -4.28
C ARG A 321 8.47 -18.49 -3.61
N ALA A 322 9.44 -19.20 -4.17
CA ALA A 322 10.83 -19.15 -3.70
C ALA A 322 11.42 -17.73 -3.81
N VAL A 323 11.23 -17.07 -4.95
CA VAL A 323 11.67 -15.68 -5.16
C VAL A 323 10.88 -14.73 -4.26
N GLU A 324 9.56 -14.87 -4.14
CA GLU A 324 8.72 -14.04 -3.27
C GLU A 324 9.16 -14.13 -1.81
N GLY A 325 9.34 -15.35 -1.28
CA GLY A 325 9.69 -15.57 0.12
C GLY A 325 11.07 -15.04 0.50
N THR A 326 12.06 -15.24 -0.38
CA THR A 326 13.44 -14.77 -0.15
C THR A 326 13.54 -13.25 -0.24
N THR A 327 12.91 -12.64 -1.26
CA THR A 327 12.90 -11.17 -1.41
C THR A 327 12.08 -10.48 -0.33
N ALA A 328 11.00 -11.08 0.18
CA ALA A 328 10.20 -10.51 1.25
C ALA A 328 11.00 -10.27 2.55
N ILE A 329 11.93 -11.17 2.89
CA ILE A 329 12.80 -11.01 4.07
C ILE A 329 13.68 -9.76 3.91
N LEU A 330 14.33 -9.61 2.75
CA LEU A 330 15.16 -8.44 2.46
C LEU A 330 14.34 -7.14 2.46
N VAL A 331 13.17 -7.16 1.82
CA VAL A 331 12.24 -6.01 1.77
C VAL A 331 11.84 -5.56 3.18
N ASN A 332 11.51 -6.50 4.07
CA ASN A 332 11.16 -6.18 5.46
C ASN A 332 12.33 -5.55 6.22
N GLN A 333 13.56 -6.04 5.99
CA GLN A 333 14.77 -5.46 6.59
C GLN A 333 15.06 -4.06 6.05
N ILE A 334 14.85 -3.83 4.75
CA ILE A 334 14.95 -2.50 4.13
C ILE A 334 13.96 -1.51 4.76
N TRP A 335 12.72 -1.93 5.05
CA TRP A 335 11.74 -1.06 5.70
C TRP A 335 12.12 -0.71 7.14
N ARG A 336 12.61 -1.67 7.90
CA ARG A 336 13.12 -1.44 9.26
C ARG A 336 14.31 -0.47 9.24
N LEU A 337 15.23 -0.66 8.29
CA LEU A 337 16.39 0.18 8.12
C LEU A 337 16.00 1.62 7.73
N LEU A 338 15.02 1.80 6.85
CA LEU A 338 14.48 3.12 6.49
C LEU A 338 13.87 3.82 7.70
N ALA A 339 13.08 3.12 8.50
CA ALA A 339 12.50 3.69 9.72
C ALA A 339 13.59 4.12 10.70
N SER A 340 14.56 3.24 10.98
CA SER A 340 15.66 3.55 11.90
C SER A 340 16.59 4.65 11.40
N ALA A 341 16.73 4.80 10.09
CA ALA A 341 17.60 5.82 9.49
C ALA A 341 16.99 7.23 9.49
N TYR A 342 15.65 7.35 9.49
CA TYR A 342 14.96 8.64 9.62
C TYR A 342 14.77 9.08 11.08
N GLU A 343 14.77 8.14 12.03
CA GLU A 343 14.61 8.47 13.45
C GLU A 343 15.53 9.62 13.91
N PRO A 344 16.85 9.63 13.61
CA PRO A 344 17.72 10.70 14.05
C PRO A 344 17.45 12.06 13.35
N LEU A 345 16.84 12.07 12.16
CA LEU A 345 16.41 13.31 11.50
C LEU A 345 15.21 13.92 12.24
N PHE A 346 14.22 13.10 12.60
CA PHE A 346 13.06 13.54 13.38
C PHE A 346 13.46 13.96 14.79
N THR A 347 14.35 13.21 15.45
CA THR A 347 14.91 13.59 16.75
C THR A 347 15.63 14.94 16.65
N HIS A 348 16.49 15.14 15.65
CA HIS A 348 17.20 16.40 15.47
C HIS A 348 16.25 17.58 15.25
N LEU A 349 15.21 17.39 14.44
CA LEU A 349 14.16 18.40 14.22
C LEU A 349 13.46 18.77 15.54
N ALA A 350 13.09 17.78 16.35
CA ALA A 350 12.43 17.98 17.64
C ALA A 350 13.32 18.70 18.67
N GLU A 351 14.60 18.32 18.76
CA GLU A 351 15.59 19.00 19.62
C GLU A 351 15.80 20.46 19.22
N ARG A 352 15.82 20.73 17.92
CA ARG A 352 15.95 22.09 17.37
C ARG A 352 14.72 22.94 17.68
N GLN A 353 13.54 22.36 17.52
CA GLN A 353 12.28 23.01 17.91
C GLN A 353 12.28 23.33 19.41
N SER A 354 12.64 22.37 20.26
CA SER A 354 12.67 22.56 21.72
C SER A 354 13.64 23.64 22.16
N ARG A 355 14.84 23.71 21.56
CA ARG A 355 15.81 24.79 21.83
C ARG A 355 15.26 26.16 21.43
N TRP A 356 14.63 26.27 20.27
CA TRP A 356 13.98 27.51 19.84
C TRP A 356 12.86 27.93 20.80
N GLU A 357 12.03 26.99 21.25
CA GLU A 357 10.97 27.26 22.23
C GLU A 357 11.55 27.79 23.56
N ALA A 358 12.66 27.22 24.02
CA ALA A 358 13.36 27.65 25.23
C ALA A 358 14.00 29.04 25.09
N GLU A 359 14.66 29.34 23.97
CA GLU A 359 15.23 30.67 23.67
C GLU A 359 14.13 31.76 23.62
N GLN A 360 12.97 31.44 23.06
CA GLN A 360 11.81 32.33 23.03
C GLN A 360 11.18 32.54 24.41
N ALA A 361 11.22 31.54 25.29
CA ALA A 361 10.71 31.66 26.66
C ALA A 361 11.64 32.49 27.57
N ALA A 362 12.94 32.56 27.26
CA ALA A 362 13.95 33.30 28.03
C ALA A 362 14.01 34.81 27.72
N THR A 363 13.29 35.28 26.70
CA THR A 363 13.21 36.71 26.39
C THR A 363 12.12 37.33 27.29
N PRO A 364 12.44 38.25 28.23
CA PRO A 364 11.46 38.75 29.19
C PRO A 364 10.39 39.57 28.46
N ASP A 365 9.16 39.06 28.46
CA ASP A 365 7.98 39.81 28.02
C ASP A 365 7.84 41.08 28.87
N GLN A 366 7.79 42.25 28.21
CA GLN A 366 7.21 43.46 28.81
C GLN A 366 5.78 43.11 29.29
N PRO A 367 5.30 43.71 30.39
CA PRO A 367 4.04 43.33 31.01
C PRO A 367 2.87 43.62 30.07
N THR A 368 2.50 42.62 29.26
CA THR A 368 1.23 42.59 28.56
C THR A 368 0.17 42.24 29.59
N THR A 369 -0.82 43.12 29.72
CA THR A 369 -2.04 42.92 30.48
C THR A 369 -2.49 41.46 30.38
N ASP A 370 -2.64 40.78 31.52
CA ASP A 370 -2.98 39.36 31.55
C ASP A 370 -4.44 39.16 31.13
N TRP A 371 -4.64 39.12 29.81
CA TRP A 371 -5.90 38.85 29.14
C TRP A 371 -6.47 37.46 29.48
N HIS A 372 -5.63 36.53 29.95
CA HIS A 372 -6.06 35.20 30.40
C HIS A 372 -6.85 35.29 31.71
N THR A 373 -6.39 36.14 32.64
CA THR A 373 -7.12 36.43 33.88
C THR A 373 -8.43 37.14 33.56
N LEU A 374 -8.42 38.12 32.67
CA LEU A 374 -9.63 38.87 32.27
C LEU A 374 -10.67 38.00 31.52
N ALA A 375 -10.22 37.07 30.67
CA ALA A 375 -11.08 36.11 29.96
C ALA A 375 -11.68 35.05 30.90
N LYS A 376 -10.92 34.55 31.88
CA LYS A 376 -11.46 33.67 32.93
C LYS A 376 -12.54 34.38 33.75
N SER A 377 -12.32 35.64 34.13
CA SER A 377 -13.31 36.46 34.83
C SER A 377 -14.57 36.66 33.99
N ALA A 378 -14.44 36.97 32.70
CA ALA A 378 -15.56 37.16 31.78
C ALA A 378 -16.35 35.86 31.53
N THR A 379 -15.66 34.71 31.47
CA THR A 379 -16.30 33.41 31.26
C THR A 379 -17.04 32.94 32.53
N ALA A 380 -16.46 33.19 33.71
CA ALA A 380 -17.12 32.94 35.00
C ALA A 380 -18.35 33.84 35.18
N LEU A 381 -18.29 35.10 34.74
CA LEU A 381 -19.41 36.04 34.73
C LEU A 381 -20.53 35.59 33.76
N ALA A 382 -20.16 35.17 32.54
CA ALA A 382 -21.13 34.66 31.58
C ALA A 382 -21.80 33.35 32.07
N GLY A 383 -21.05 32.48 32.74
CA GLY A 383 -21.58 31.27 33.38
C GLY A 383 -22.55 31.57 34.52
N THR A 384 -22.26 32.56 35.36
CA THR A 384 -23.15 33.00 36.45
C THR A 384 -24.42 33.68 35.93
N ILE A 385 -24.32 34.49 34.87
CA ILE A 385 -25.49 35.10 34.21
C ILE A 385 -26.38 34.02 33.58
N ASN A 386 -25.81 33.05 32.87
CA ASN A 386 -26.58 31.95 32.26
C ASN A 386 -27.23 31.02 33.30
N ALA A 387 -26.58 30.82 34.46
CA ALA A 387 -27.15 30.06 35.56
C ALA A 387 -28.33 30.80 36.22
N ALA A 388 -28.22 32.12 36.40
CA ALA A 388 -29.28 32.97 36.94
C ALA A 388 -30.52 33.05 36.02
N LEU A 389 -30.32 33.02 34.70
CA LEU A 389 -31.40 33.06 33.70
C LEU A 389 -32.13 31.72 33.53
N ARG A 390 -31.60 30.61 34.06
CA ARG A 390 -32.17 29.25 33.95
C ARG A 390 -32.83 28.75 35.24
N ALA A 391 -32.74 29.50 36.34
CA ALA A 391 -33.48 29.18 37.56
C ALA A 391 -34.95 29.63 37.39
N PRO A 392 -35.94 28.73 37.53
CA PRO A 392 -37.34 29.15 37.58
C PRO A 392 -37.58 29.93 38.90
N PHE A 393 -38.36 31.01 38.80
CA PHE A 393 -38.81 31.80 39.96
C PHE A 393 -39.58 30.95 40.98
#